data_AF-A0A4Y2R9L2-F1
#
_entry.id   AF-A0A4Y2R9L2-F1
#
_cell.length_a   1.000
_cell.length_b   1.000
_cell.length_c   1.000
_cell.angle_alpha   90.00
_cell.angle_beta   90.00
_cell.angle_gamma   90.00
#
_symmetry.space_group_name_H-M   'P 1'
#
loop_
_entity.id
_entity.type
_entity.pdbx_description
1 polymer ?
#
loop_
_entity_poly.entity_id
_entity_poly.type
_entity_poly.pdbx_seq_one_letter_code
_entity_poly.pdbx_strand_id
1 'polypeptide(L)'
;TIFWQHTCLSVADPKLLREILVKQFPSFVNRRISYVLSGDPLMDSMLFFLRGQEWKRVRGILTPNFTTGKIKKMINILKNVPDNGRNQNSPKVPNHLRLNSKL
;
A
#
# COMPACT_ATOMS: atom_id res chain seq x y z
N THR A 1 21.30 -17.89 21.29
CA THR A 1 21.03 -17.27 22.60
C THR A 1 20.50 -15.86 22.37
N ILE A 2 19.28 -15.58 22.84
CA ILE A 2 18.61 -14.27 22.91
C ILE A 2 18.22 -13.66 21.54
N PHE A 3 17.15 -14.24 20.97
CA PHE A 3 16.24 -13.59 20.01
C PHE A 3 15.30 -12.66 20.80
N TRP A 4 15.70 -11.43 21.11
CA TRP A 4 14.79 -10.46 21.76
C TRP A 4 14.52 -9.28 20.83
N GLN A 5 13.36 -9.42 20.20
CA GLN A 5 12.46 -8.44 19.60
C GLN A 5 12.79 -6.96 19.81
N HIS A 6 12.89 -6.24 18.70
CA HIS A 6 12.77 -4.80 18.66
C HIS A 6 11.46 -4.35 19.33
N THR A 7 11.55 -3.49 20.35
CA THR A 7 10.38 -2.87 20.98
C THR A 7 9.63 -2.04 19.94
N CYS A 8 8.38 -2.42 19.65
CA CYS A 8 7.48 -1.68 18.78
C CYS A 8 6.23 -1.24 19.54
N LEU A 9 5.75 -0.02 19.26
CA LEU A 9 4.47 0.48 19.74
C LEU A 9 3.45 0.29 18.62
N SER A 10 2.42 -0.53 18.87
CA SER A 10 1.29 -0.69 17.96
C SER A 10 0.11 0.14 18.45
N VAL A 11 -0.51 0.89 17.55
CA VAL A 11 -1.68 1.71 17.82
C VAL A 11 -2.86 1.16 17.01
N ALA A 12 -3.90 0.71 17.70
CA ALA A 12 -5.10 0.12 17.07
C ALA A 12 -6.34 1.01 17.15
N ASP A 13 -6.33 2.08 17.95
CA ASP A 13 -7.47 3.01 18.07
C ASP A 13 -7.55 3.93 16.84
N PRO A 14 -8.67 3.91 16.07
CA PRO A 14 -8.87 4.78 14.91
C PRO A 14 -8.77 6.27 15.22
N LYS A 15 -9.22 6.71 16.41
CA LYS A 15 -9.15 8.12 16.81
C LYS A 15 -7.70 8.56 16.93
N LEU A 16 -6.88 7.74 17.59
CA LEU A 16 -5.46 8.00 17.77
C LEU A 16 -4.69 7.87 16.45
N LEU A 17 -5.04 6.91 15.60
CA LEU A 17 -4.47 6.81 14.25
C LEU A 17 -4.74 8.06 13.40
N ARG A 18 -5.96 8.61 13.45
CA ARG A 18 -6.27 9.87 12.76
C ARG A 18 -5.46 11.04 13.32
N GLU A 19 -5.29 11.10 14.64
CA GLU A 19 -4.46 12.14 15.28
C GLU A 19 -3.01 12.07 14.76
N ILE A 20 -2.42 10.88 14.74
CA ILE A 20 -1.02 10.66 14.35
C ILE A 20 -0.82 10.81 12.83
N LEU A 21 -1.66 10.17 12.02
CA LEU A 21 -1.46 10.05 10.57
C LEU A 21 -1.99 11.24 9.76
N VAL A 22 -2.84 12.08 10.36
CA VAL A 22 -3.44 13.24 9.67
C VAL A 22 -3.05 14.54 10.34
N LYS A 23 -3.44 14.75 11.60
CA LYS A 23 -3.24 16.04 12.28
C LYS A 23 -1.77 16.28 12.61
N GLN A 24 -1.13 15.31 13.24
CA GLN A 24 0.27 15.38 13.68
C GLN A 24 1.23 14.76 12.68
N PHE A 25 0.80 14.53 11.44
CA PHE A 25 1.63 13.95 10.40
C PHE A 25 3.01 14.63 10.25
N PRO A 26 3.14 15.99 10.34
CA PRO A 26 4.45 16.66 10.24
C PRO A 26 5.49 16.20 11.28
N SER A 27 5.05 15.70 12.44
CA SER A 27 5.94 15.16 13.48
C SER A 27 6.33 13.70 13.24
N PHE A 28 5.55 12.97 12.43
CA PHE A 28 5.73 11.53 12.14
C PHE A 28 6.10 11.25 10.67
N VAL A 29 6.69 12.21 9.97
CA VAL A 29 7.03 12.11 8.53
C VAL A 29 8.01 10.98 8.24
N ASN A 30 8.99 10.78 9.11
CA ASN A 30 10.03 9.77 8.95
C ASN A 30 9.54 8.43 9.52
N ARG A 31 8.99 7.58 8.65
CA ARG A 31 8.55 6.23 9.01
C ARG A 31 9.75 5.35 9.41
N ARG A 32 9.60 4.54 10.47
CA ARG A 32 10.60 3.54 10.85
C ARG A 32 10.63 2.43 9.79
N ILE A 33 11.50 2.62 8.80
CA ILE A 33 11.95 1.55 7.89
C ILE A 33 13.43 1.29 8.18
N SER A 34 13.79 1.28 9.46
CA SER A 34 15.18 1.19 9.93
C SER A 34 15.87 -0.15 9.67
N TYR A 35 15.17 -1.11 9.07
CA TYR A 35 15.66 -2.49 8.92
C TYR A 35 15.83 -2.93 7.46
N VAL A 36 15.54 -2.07 6.48
CA VAL A 36 15.64 -2.42 5.05
C VAL A 36 16.17 -1.23 4.28
N LEU A 37 17.42 -0.85 4.51
CA LEU A 37 18.20 -0.35 3.39
C LEU A 37 18.65 -1.63 2.67
N SER A 38 18.16 -1.81 1.46
CA SER A 38 18.40 -3.04 0.69
C SER A 38 19.88 -3.17 0.32
N GLY A 39 20.66 -2.09 0.45
CA GLY A 39 21.96 -1.94 -0.17
C GLY A 39 21.87 -1.67 -1.68
N ASP A 40 20.66 -1.73 -2.24
CA ASP A 40 20.36 -1.38 -3.62
C ASP A 40 20.02 0.12 -3.71
N PRO A 41 20.83 0.92 -4.43
CA PRO A 41 20.60 2.35 -4.61
C PRO A 41 19.21 2.70 -5.16
N LEU A 42 18.62 1.83 -6.00
CA LEU A 42 17.29 2.07 -6.57
C LEU A 42 16.20 1.92 -5.51
N MET A 43 16.25 0.84 -4.73
CA MET A 43 15.28 0.59 -3.66
C MET A 43 15.36 1.68 -2.59
N ASP A 44 16.57 2.05 -2.19
CA ASP A 44 16.80 3.06 -1.16
C ASP A 44 16.37 4.47 -1.61
N SER A 45 16.30 4.72 -2.94
CA SER A 45 15.79 5.96 -3.52
C SER A 45 14.25 6.04 -3.62
N MET A 46 13.53 4.95 -3.35
CA MET A 46 12.07 4.92 -3.50
C MET A 46 11.39 5.82 -2.45
N LEU A 47 10.29 6.48 -2.84
CA LEU A 47 9.59 7.49 -2.03
C LEU A 47 9.24 7.01 -0.60
N PHE A 48 9.05 5.71 -0.39
CA PHE A 48 8.74 5.17 0.94
C PHE A 48 9.91 5.25 1.92
N PHE A 49 11.15 5.16 1.43
CA PHE A 49 12.37 5.13 2.24
C PHE A 49 13.03 6.50 2.41
N LEU A 50 12.75 7.45 1.50
CA LEU A 50 13.22 8.83 1.60
C LEU A 50 12.74 9.50 2.90
N ARG A 51 13.56 10.40 3.45
CA ARG A 51 13.30 11.11 4.71
C ARG A 51 13.34 12.62 4.54
N GLY A 52 12.67 13.31 5.47
CA GLY A 52 12.76 14.77 5.58
C GLY A 52 12.43 15.53 4.31
N GLN A 53 13.31 16.45 3.92
CA GLN A 53 13.10 17.34 2.77
C GLN A 53 13.14 16.61 1.42
N GLU A 54 13.96 15.56 1.30
CA GLU A 54 14.07 14.80 0.06
C GLU A 54 12.78 14.05 -0.25
N TRP A 55 12.18 13.45 0.78
CA TRP A 55 10.83 12.90 0.68
C TRP A 55 9.79 13.95 0.26
N LYS A 56 9.82 15.15 0.86
CA LYS A 56 8.89 16.24 0.51
C LYS A 56 9.06 16.66 -0.95
N ARG A 57 10.30 16.79 -1.42
CA ARG A 57 10.64 17.16 -2.80
C ARG A 57 10.13 16.13 -3.80
N VAL A 58 10.50 14.86 -3.63
CA VAL A 58 10.09 13.78 -4.55
C VAL A 58 8.58 13.58 -4.52
N ARG A 59 7.95 13.67 -3.34
CA ARG A 59 6.49 13.64 -3.23
C ARG A 59 5.84 14.79 -4.00
N GLY A 60 6.37 16.00 -3.89
CA GLY A 60 5.88 17.17 -4.63
C GLY A 60 5.90 16.97 -6.14
N ILE A 61 6.94 16.31 -6.66
CA ILE A 61 7.07 15.99 -8.09
C ILE A 61 6.08 14.90 -8.52
N LEU A 62 5.87 13.87 -7.69
CA LEU A 62 5.03 12.73 -8.03
C LEU A 62 3.53 12.98 -7.85
N THR A 63 3.13 13.72 -6.83
CA THR A 63 1.72 14.01 -6.50
C THR A 63 0.88 14.52 -7.69
N PRO A 64 1.33 15.48 -8.52
CA PRO A 64 0.54 15.96 -9.67
C PRO A 64 0.36 14.94 -10.80
N ASN A 65 0.98 13.75 -10.72
CA ASN A 65 0.73 12.67 -11.67
C ASN A 65 -0.46 11.79 -11.30
N PHE A 66 -0.92 11.85 -10.04
CA PHE A 66 -2.04 11.06 -9.53
C PHE A 66 -3.32 11.90 -9.43
N THR A 67 -3.65 12.64 -10.49
CA THR A 67 -4.93 13.36 -10.55
C THR A 67 -6.07 12.40 -10.88
N THR A 68 -7.29 12.75 -10.48
CA THR A 68 -8.49 11.97 -10.81
C THR A 68 -8.61 11.67 -12.30
N GLY A 69 -8.25 12.62 -13.17
CA GLY A 69 -8.29 12.43 -14.63
C GLY A 69 -7.28 11.39 -15.13
N LYS A 70 -6.02 11.45 -14.65
CA LYS A 70 -4.98 10.47 -15.00
C LYS A 70 -5.32 9.09 -14.44
N ILE A 71 -5.81 9.01 -13.20
CA ILE A 71 -6.25 7.75 -12.57
C ILE A 71 -7.42 7.12 -13.33
N LYS A 72 -8.44 7.89 -13.75
CA LYS A 72 -9.55 7.37 -14.57
C LYS A 72 -9.05 6.73 -15.87
N LYS A 73 -8.07 7.36 -16.54
CA LYS A 73 -7.43 6.78 -17.73
C LYS A 73 -6.72 5.46 -17.42
N MET A 74 -5.95 5.40 -16.32
CA MET A 74 -5.28 4.18 -15.88
C MET A 74 -6.28 3.04 -15.58
N ILE A 75 -7.40 3.34 -14.92
CA ILE A 75 -8.45 2.36 -14.65
C ILE A 75 -9.03 1.80 -15.95
N ASN A 76 -9.22 2.62 -16.98
CA ASN A 76 -9.68 2.13 -18.28
C ASN A 76 -8.68 1.14 -18.90
N ILE A 77 -7.38 1.43 -18.81
CA ILE A 77 -6.34 0.49 -19.27
C ILE A 77 -6.41 -0.82 -18.48
N LEU A 78 -6.50 -0.76 -17.15
CA LEU A 78 -6.59 -1.95 -16.29
C LEU A 78 -7.81 -2.82 -16.59
N LYS A 79 -8.94 -2.22 -16.95
CA LYS A 79 -10.15 -2.95 -17.36
C LYS A 79 -10.01 -3.63 -18.71
N ASN A 80 -9.23 -3.04 -19.61
CA ASN A 80 -9.00 -3.56 -20.96
C ASN A 80 -7.85 -4.56 -21.03
N VAL A 81 -7.16 -4.84 -19.91
CA VAL A 81 -6.21 -5.96 -19.84
C VAL A 81 -7.03 -7.24 -20.00
N PRO A 82 -6.83 -8.00 -21.09
CA PRO A 82 -7.56 -9.24 -21.31
C PRO A 82 -7.32 -10.18 -20.15
N ASP A 83 -8.38 -10.82 -19.69
CA ASP A 83 -8.38 -11.75 -18.57
C ASP A 83 -7.78 -13.10 -18.98
N ASN A 84 -6.60 -13.08 -19.60
CA ASN A 84 -5.91 -14.23 -20.20
C ASN A 84 -5.52 -15.31 -19.17
N GLY A 85 -5.87 -15.14 -17.88
CA GLY A 85 -5.61 -16.09 -16.80
C GLY A 85 -6.81 -16.46 -15.93
N ARG A 86 -8.03 -15.94 -16.15
CA ARG A 86 -9.18 -16.26 -15.25
C ARG A 86 -10.04 -17.46 -15.68
N ASN A 87 -9.82 -18.04 -16.86
CA ASN A 87 -10.73 -19.04 -17.44
C ASN A 87 -10.12 -20.42 -17.73
N GLN A 88 -9.01 -20.82 -17.11
CA GLN A 88 -8.54 -22.22 -17.24
C GLN A 88 -8.60 -23.06 -15.96
N ASN A 89 -8.62 -22.47 -14.74
CA ASN A 89 -8.57 -23.26 -13.49
C ASN A 89 -9.45 -22.73 -12.34
N SER A 90 -10.52 -21.97 -12.61
CA SER A 90 -11.49 -21.69 -11.54
C SER A 90 -12.21 -23.00 -11.19
N PRO A 91 -12.15 -23.49 -9.93
CA PRO A 91 -12.90 -24.69 -9.55
C PRO A 91 -14.38 -24.42 -9.79
N LYS A 92 -14.99 -25.16 -10.73
CA LYS A 92 -16.43 -25.15 -10.95
C LYS A 92 -17.06 -25.52 -9.61
N VAL A 93 -17.70 -24.57 -8.93
CA VAL A 93 -18.38 -24.82 -7.65
C VAL A 93 -19.34 -25.99 -7.89
N PRO A 94 -19.10 -27.16 -7.27
CA PRO A 94 -19.94 -28.32 -7.47
C PRO A 94 -21.40 -27.99 -7.18
N ASN A 95 -22.32 -28.52 -7.99
CA ASN A 95 -23.74 -28.20 -7.88
C ASN A 95 -24.32 -28.45 -6.47
N HIS A 96 -23.71 -29.34 -5.67
CA HIS A 96 -24.11 -29.64 -4.30
C HIS A 96 -23.74 -28.56 -3.26
N LEU A 97 -22.85 -27.62 -3.59
CA LEU A 97 -22.46 -26.50 -2.72
C LEU A 97 -23.24 -25.21 -3.04
N ARG A 98 -24.15 -25.25 -4.02
CA ARG A 98 -25.10 -24.16 -4.24
C ARG A 98 -26.15 -24.21 -3.15
N LEU A 99 -25.94 -23.45 -2.07
CA LEU A 99 -26.98 -23.18 -1.09
C LEU A 99 -28.20 -22.61 -1.84
N ASN A 100 -29.33 -23.31 -1.73
CA ASN A 100 -30.60 -22.85 -2.27
C ASN A 100 -30.95 -21.51 -1.62
N SER A 101 -30.75 -20.41 -2.32
CA SER A 101 -31.20 -19.08 -1.90
C SER A 101 -32.72 -18.94 -2.10
N LYS A 102 -33.47 -19.81 -1.44
CA LYS A 102 -34.91 -19.65 -1.19
C LYS A 102 -35.16 -19.79 0.30
N LEU A 103 -34.77 -18.74 1.02
CA LEU A 103 -35.54 -18.15 2.11
C LEU A 103 -35.51 -16.64 1.88
#